data_AF-A0A5B8JDD1-F1
#
_entry.id   AF-A0A5B8JDD1-F1
#
_cell.length_a   1.000
_cell.length_b   1.000
_cell.length_c   1.000
_cell.angle_alpha   90.00
_cell.angle_beta   90.00
_cell.angle_gamma   90.00
#
_symmetry.space_group_name_H-M   'P 1'
#
loop_
_entity.id
_entity.type
_entity.pdbx_description
1 polymer ?
#
loop_
_entity_poly.entity_id
_entity_poly.type
_entity_poly.pdbx_seq_one_letter_code
_entity_poly.pdbx_strand_id
1 'polypeptide(L)'
;MILTLPKRSRTDVTHCEACWNAPVTTARITTEGRDLLCAPCATADNPPKVTLFPPLGIYRLTERRLDTGKHTKPKPTPKSPPV
;
A
#
# COMPACT_ATOMS: atom_id res chain seq x y z
N MET A 1 2.47 -1.39 21.10
CA MET A 1 3.23 -0.93 19.91
C MET A 1 4.66 -0.61 20.33
N ILE A 2 5.66 -1.01 19.55
CA ILE A 2 7.08 -0.74 19.85
C ILE A 2 7.71 -0.03 18.65
N LEU A 3 8.36 1.11 18.89
CA LEU A 3 9.10 1.86 17.88
C LEU A 3 10.58 1.51 17.96
N THR A 4 11.19 1.20 16.83
CA THR A 4 12.59 0.78 16.72
C THR A 4 13.27 1.41 15.52
N LEU A 5 14.60 1.34 15.48
CA LEU A 5 15.35 1.69 14.28
C LEU A 5 15.07 0.62 13.19
N PRO A 6 14.75 1.02 11.95
CA PRO A 6 14.36 0.07 10.91
C PRO A 6 15.57 -0.74 10.43
N LYS A 7 15.53 -2.06 10.64
CA LYS A 7 16.43 -3.01 9.96
C LYS A 7 15.92 -3.26 8.53
N ARG A 8 16.63 -2.74 7.53
CA ARG A 8 16.19 -2.77 6.13
C ARG A 8 16.69 -3.99 5.36
N SER A 9 15.81 -4.57 4.54
CA SER A 9 16.10 -5.54 3.49
C SER A 9 16.08 -4.87 2.11
N ARG A 10 16.55 -5.55 1.04
CA ARG A 10 16.51 -4.99 -0.33
C ARG A 10 15.09 -4.79 -0.87
N THR A 11 14.10 -5.48 -0.32
CA THR A 11 12.69 -5.39 -0.74
C THR A 11 11.89 -4.39 0.09
N ASP A 12 12.50 -3.76 1.09
CA ASP A 12 11.80 -2.82 1.96
C ASP A 12 11.58 -1.49 1.26
N VAL A 13 10.46 -0.85 1.58
CA VAL A 13 10.16 0.50 1.09
C VAL A 13 11.15 1.51 1.67
N THR A 14 11.52 2.49 0.85
CA THR A 14 12.44 3.57 1.22
C THR A 14 11.71 4.80 1.77
N HIS A 15 10.42 4.94 1.45
CA HIS A 15 9.55 6.04 1.85
C HIS A 15 8.49 5.56 2.86
N CYS A 16 8.11 6.44 3.78
CA CYS A 16 7.16 6.20 4.85
C CYS A 16 5.83 5.65 4.29
N GLU A 17 5.38 4.50 4.80
CA GLU A 17 4.19 3.81 4.31
C GLU A 17 2.88 4.55 4.60
N ALA A 18 2.87 5.49 5.54
CA ALA A 18 1.71 6.33 5.84
C ALA A 18 1.62 7.54 4.90
N CYS A 19 2.67 8.37 4.80
CA CYS A 19 2.59 9.61 4.02
C CYS A 19 3.02 9.45 2.55
N TRP A 20 3.87 8.47 2.25
CA TRP A 20 4.51 8.24 0.93
C TRP A 20 5.36 9.43 0.44
N ASN A 21 5.82 10.30 1.35
CA ASN A 21 6.58 11.49 1.01
C ASN A 21 7.94 11.53 1.72
N ALA A 22 7.96 11.32 3.04
CA ALA A 22 9.19 11.37 3.83
C ALA A 22 9.94 10.02 3.80
N PRO A 23 11.27 10.00 3.99
CA PRO A 23 12.03 8.75 4.12
C PRO A 23 11.66 8.00 5.40
N VAL A 24 11.83 6.67 5.38
CA VAL A 24 11.65 5.82 6.57
C VAL A 24 12.73 6.14 7.60
N THR A 25 12.35 6.37 8.85
CA THR A 25 13.29 6.57 9.97
C THR A 25 13.00 5.63 11.14
N THR A 26 11.83 5.01 11.16
CA THR A 26 11.31 4.27 12.30
C THR A 26 10.56 3.03 11.82
N ALA A 27 10.76 1.90 12.49
CA ALA A 27 9.95 0.70 12.31
C ALA A 27 8.99 0.56 13.50
N ARG A 28 7.69 0.41 13.22
CA ARG A 28 6.65 0.12 14.21
C ARG A 28 6.29 -1.36 14.11
N ILE A 29 6.45 -2.11 15.21
CA ILE A 29 6.05 -3.52 15.26
C ILE A 29 4.59 -3.63 15.68
N THR A 30 3.79 -4.33 14.85
CA THR A 30 2.36 -4.60 15.04
C THR A 30 2.09 -6.10 15.14
N THR A 31 0.84 -6.49 15.39
CA THR A 31 0.42 -7.90 15.40
C THR A 31 0.48 -8.54 14.02
N GLU A 32 0.30 -7.75 12.96
CA GLU A 32 0.28 -8.22 11.56
C GLU A 32 1.67 -8.20 10.92
N GLY A 33 2.66 -7.54 11.55
CA GLY A 33 4.01 -7.45 11.02
C GLY A 33 4.74 -6.19 11.47
N ARG A 34 5.27 -5.43 10.51
CA ARG A 34 6.01 -4.20 10.77
C ARG A 34 5.64 -3.11 9.76
N ASP A 35 5.49 -1.90 10.25
CA ASP A 35 5.32 -0.72 9.42
C ASP A 35 6.62 0.08 9.36
N LEU A 36 6.97 0.58 8.17
CA LEU A 36 8.13 1.42 7.93
C LEU A 36 7.71 2.88 7.76
N LEU A 37 7.94 3.69 8.79
CA LEU A 37 7.39 5.05 8.91
C LEU A 37 8.48 6.11 9.09
N CYS A 38 8.14 7.36 8.81
CA CYS A 38 8.88 8.51 9.32
C CYS A 38 8.50 8.77 10.78
N ALA A 39 9.39 9.38 11.55
CA ALA A 39 9.18 9.64 12.98
C ALA A 39 7.86 10.37 13.28
N PRO A 40 7.47 11.44 12.54
CA PRO A 40 6.19 12.11 12.78
C PRO A 40 4.97 11.19 12.60
N CYS A 41 4.96 10.35 11.55
CA CYS A 41 3.85 9.42 11.31
C CYS A 41 3.81 8.29 12.34
N ALA A 42 4.97 7.84 12.82
CA ALA A 42 5.06 6.84 13.88
C ALA A 42 4.54 7.39 15.21
N THR A 43 4.87 8.64 15.56
CA THR A 43 4.40 9.29 16.78
C THR A 43 2.90 9.62 16.74
N ALA A 44 2.39 10.05 15.59
CA ALA A 44 0.97 10.33 15.38
C ALA A 44 0.10 9.07 15.20
N ASP A 45 0.71 7.88 15.26
CA ASP A 45 0.07 6.59 15.05
C ASP A 45 -0.70 6.46 13.71
N ASN A 46 -0.21 7.12 12.65
CA ASN A 46 -0.87 7.07 11.34
C ASN A 46 -0.84 5.65 10.74
N PRO A 47 -1.94 5.16 10.14
CA PRO A 47 -1.96 3.85 9.48
C PRO A 47 -1.18 3.87 8.14
N PRO A 48 -0.53 2.76 7.75
CA PRO A 48 0.03 2.62 6.41
C PRO A 48 -1.05 2.74 5.32
N LYS A 49 -0.77 3.41 4.19
CA LYS A 49 -1.75 3.50 3.09
C LYS A 49 -2.05 2.15 2.46
N VAL A 50 -1.13 1.17 2.51
CA VAL A 50 -1.37 -0.19 2.01
C VAL A 50 -2.43 -0.95 2.81
N THR A 51 -2.66 -0.59 4.08
CA THR A 51 -3.80 -1.14 4.83
C THR A 51 -5.12 -0.45 4.46
N LEU A 52 -5.06 0.80 3.96
CA LEU A 52 -6.21 1.51 3.40
C LEU A 52 -6.57 1.06 1.98
N PHE A 53 -5.59 0.57 1.22
CA PHE A 53 -5.75 0.05 -0.14
C PHE A 53 -5.11 -1.34 -0.24
N PRO A 54 -5.84 -2.42 0.13
CA PRO A 54 -5.40 -3.79 -0.09
C PRO A 54 -4.99 -3.99 -1.56
N PRO A 55 -4.14 -4.96 -1.91
CA PRO A 55 -3.56 -5.13 -3.26
C PRO A 55 -4.56 -5.26 -4.43
N LEU A 56 -5.86 -5.39 -4.14
CA LEU A 56 -6.93 -5.31 -5.12
C LEU A 56 -7.30 -3.87 -5.50
N GLY A 57 -6.87 -2.86 -4.74
CA GLY A 57 -7.04 -1.43 -5.05
C GLY A 57 -8.47 -0.92 -5.01
N ILE A 58 -9.46 -1.72 -4.57
CA ILE A 58 -10.86 -1.33 -4.66
C ILE A 58 -11.38 -0.87 -3.29
N TYR A 59 -11.37 0.45 -3.09
CA TYR A 59 -12.05 1.10 -1.98
C TYR A 59 -13.55 0.72 -2.00
N ARG A 60 -14.08 0.20 -0.88
CA ARG A 60 -15.51 -0.14 -0.67
C ARG A 60 -16.09 -1.28 -1.53
N LEU A 61 -15.30 -2.17 -2.14
CA LEU A 61 -15.87 -3.48 -2.51
C LEU A 61 -15.95 -4.34 -1.24
N THR A 62 -17.14 -4.39 -0.66
CA THR A 62 -17.51 -5.45 0.26
C THR A 62 -17.33 -6.80 -0.42
N GLU A 63 -17.14 -7.86 0.37
CA GLU A 63 -16.91 -9.26 -0.04
C GLU A 63 -18.01 -9.89 -0.91
N ARG A 64 -18.83 -9.10 -1.61
CA ARG A 64 -19.57 -9.55 -2.78
C ARG A 64 -18.57 -9.98 -3.84
N ARG A 65 -18.18 -11.26 -3.71
CA ARG A 65 -17.58 -12.16 -4.68
C ARG A 65 -17.13 -11.40 -5.93
N LEU A 66 -15.90 -10.91 -5.90
CA LEU A 66 -15.23 -10.49 -7.11
C LEU A 66 -15.07 -11.79 -7.93
N ASP A 67 -16.04 -12.07 -8.80
CA ASP A 67 -15.93 -13.14 -9.78
C ASP A 67 -14.72 -12.77 -10.65
N THR A 68 -13.58 -13.38 -10.35
CA THR A 68 -12.40 -13.44 -11.20
C THR A 68 -12.73 -14.36 -12.37
N GLY A 69 -13.74 -13.98 -13.15
CA GLY A 69 -14.04 -14.60 -14.42
C GLY A 69 -12.76 -14.72 -15.24
N LYS A 70 -12.65 -15.77 -16.05
CA LYS A 70 -11.54 -15.94 -16.99
C LYS A 70 -11.33 -14.61 -17.70
N HIS A 71 -10.12 -14.02 -17.59
CA HIS A 71 -9.72 -12.85 -18.37
C HIS A 71 -10.03 -13.15 -19.84
N THR A 72 -11.17 -12.67 -20.32
CA THR A 72 -11.51 -12.75 -21.73
C THR A 72 -10.49 -11.88 -22.45
N LYS A 73 -9.95 -12.43 -23.55
CA LYS A 73 -8.92 -11.81 -24.39
C LYS A 73 -9.17 -10.31 -24.56
N PRO A 74 -8.13 -9.47 -24.59
CA PRO A 74 -8.29 -8.02 -24.65
C PRO A 74 -9.25 -7.64 -25.77
N LYS A 75 -10.33 -6.93 -25.41
CA LYS A 75 -11.24 -6.28 -26.36
C LYS A 75 -10.43 -5.31 -27.22
N PRO A 76 -10.69 -5.17 -28.53
CA PRO A 76 -9.92 -4.26 -29.37
C PRO A 76 -9.96 -2.85 -28.79
N THR A 77 -8.80 -2.18 -28.84
CA THR A 77 -8.55 -0.84 -28.34
C THR A 77 -9.58 0.18 -28.84
N PRO A 78 -9.92 1.22 -28.06
CA PRO A 78 -10.75 2.32 -28.54
C PRO A 78 -10.09 2.96 -29.76
N LYS A 79 -10.85 3.16 -30.85
CA LYS A 79 -10.34 3.85 -32.04
C LYS A 79 -9.89 5.24 -31.63
N SER A 80 -8.66 5.62 -31.96
CA SER A 80 -8.16 6.99 -31.80
C SER A 80 -9.06 7.96 -32.58
N PRO A 81 -9.28 9.18 -32.07
CA PRO A 81 -10.04 10.20 -32.78
C PRO A 81 -9.30 10.63 -34.06
N PRO A 82 -10.03 11.06 -35.12
CA PRO A 82 -9.40 11.49 -36.36
C PRO A 82 -8.57 12.77 -36.13
N VAL A 83 -7.42 12.84 -36.82
CA VAL A 83 -6.56 14.03 -36.90
C VAL A 83 -7.25 15.10 -37.74
#